data_AF-A0A0N4YFS3-F1
#
_entry.id   AF-A0A0N4YFS3-F1
#
_cell.length_a   1.000
_cell.length_b   1.000
_cell.length_c   1.000
_cell.angle_alpha   90.00
_cell.angle_beta   90.00
_cell.angle_gamma   90.00
#
_symmetry.space_group_name_H-M   'P 1'
#
loop_
_entity.id
_entity.type
_entity.pdbx_description
1 polymer ?
#
loop_
_entity_poly.entity_id
_entity_poly.type
_entity_poly.pdbx_seq_one_letter_code
_entity_poly.pdbx_strand_id
1 'polypeptide(L)'
;MGQRLAPALAVAFMSKIEAPLLLRTPVLYCRCLHNDQDIAYKAEPWVKIPSKDAFKCDIIETECRNGVFFGDQQSHMHMQIYEKCTRSAPSNERPTDDRSHFYVVVLDSVSSSMIKRSLPRTLKYLEARLNAVQMEFLNKVGFNSRPNAFPMAFGKSVEGGSRAAVGFPPLKSDWDDQQKCNEYLDDYSFFLEEYRLDGYKAS
;
A
#
# COMPACT_ATOMS: atom_id res chain seq x y z
N MET A 1 -14.75 7.55 -31.79
CA MET A 1 -15.68 6.90 -30.84
C MET A 1 -15.02 5.61 -30.38
N GLY A 2 -14.67 5.51 -29.10
CA GLY A 2 -14.05 4.32 -28.51
C GLY A 2 -14.11 4.46 -26.99
N GLN A 3 -14.79 3.53 -26.35
CA GLN A 3 -15.46 3.70 -25.06
C GLN A 3 -14.48 3.91 -23.88
N ARG A 4 -14.85 4.89 -23.04
CA ARG A 4 -14.36 5.04 -21.67
C ARG A 4 -14.89 3.87 -20.85
N LEU A 5 -13.99 3.07 -20.31
CA LEU A 5 -14.26 2.18 -19.18
C LEU A 5 -13.20 2.48 -18.12
N ALA A 6 -13.61 3.22 -17.10
CA ALA A 6 -12.87 3.34 -15.84
C ALA A 6 -13.34 2.22 -14.91
N PRO A 7 -12.43 1.67 -14.08
CA PRO A 7 -12.87 1.39 -12.72
C PRO A 7 -11.88 1.83 -11.63
N ALA A 8 -12.51 2.31 -10.55
CA ALA A 8 -12.11 2.33 -9.14
C ALA A 8 -10.77 2.98 -8.74
N LEU A 9 -10.89 4.28 -8.44
CA LEU A 9 -10.09 4.97 -7.45
C LEU A 9 -10.51 4.50 -6.04
N ALA A 10 -9.62 3.88 -5.28
CA ALA A 10 -9.76 3.75 -3.83
C ALA A 10 -8.57 4.46 -3.18
N VAL A 11 -8.73 5.77 -2.94
CA VAL A 11 -7.80 6.50 -2.09
C VAL A 11 -8.32 6.39 -0.67
N ALA A 12 -7.65 5.57 0.14
CA ALA A 12 -7.89 5.54 1.57
C ALA A 12 -7.30 6.82 2.19
N PHE A 13 -8.06 7.91 2.13
CA PHE A 13 -7.95 8.93 3.16
C PHE A 13 -8.72 8.41 4.37
N MET A 14 -8.10 8.47 5.54
CA MET A 14 -8.85 8.55 6.79
C MET A 14 -9.62 9.88 6.75
N SER A 15 -10.75 9.88 6.05
CA SER A 15 -11.72 10.95 6.15
C SER A 15 -12.32 10.85 7.54
N LYS A 16 -12.20 11.93 8.31
CA LYS A 16 -13.16 12.20 9.37
C LYS A 16 -14.54 12.04 8.75
N ILE A 17 -15.29 11.03 9.19
CA ILE A 17 -16.60 10.67 8.61
C ILE A 17 -17.45 11.93 8.60
N GLU A 18 -17.67 12.49 7.41
CA GLU A 18 -18.53 13.65 7.24
C GLU A 18 -19.97 13.25 7.55
N ALA A 19 -20.69 14.16 8.21
CA ALA A 19 -22.04 13.99 8.72
C ALA A 19 -23.11 13.41 7.75
N PRO A 20 -23.03 13.52 6.39
CA PRO A 20 -24.09 13.01 5.53
C PRO A 20 -24.26 11.48 5.53
N LEU A 21 -23.23 10.70 5.93
CA LEU A 21 -23.32 9.25 6.01
C LEU A 21 -24.15 8.75 7.22
N LEU A 22 -24.38 9.60 8.23
CA LEU A 22 -25.15 9.26 9.43
C LEU A 22 -26.68 9.31 9.22
N LEU A 23 -27.15 9.86 8.09
CA LEU A 23 -28.58 10.05 7.79
C LEU A 23 -29.21 8.90 6.99
N ARG A 24 -28.40 7.98 6.50
CA ARG A 24 -28.87 6.67 6.07
C ARG A 24 -28.69 5.77 7.29
N THR A 25 -29.62 4.86 7.54
CA THR A 25 -29.53 3.84 8.59
C THR A 25 -29.00 2.51 8.03
N PRO A 26 -27.85 2.43 7.31
CA PRO A 26 -27.32 1.13 7.00
C PRO A 26 -26.74 0.52 8.28
N VAL A 27 -26.93 -0.79 8.41
CA VAL A 27 -26.19 -1.52 9.42
C VAL A 27 -24.76 -1.64 8.92
N LEU A 28 -23.82 -1.04 9.65
CA LEU A 28 -22.40 -1.09 9.33
C LEU A 28 -21.77 -2.31 10.00
N TYR A 29 -21.04 -3.09 9.22
CA TYR A 29 -20.24 -4.21 9.68
C TYR A 29 -18.77 -3.92 9.41
N CYS A 30 -17.91 -4.34 10.31
CA CYS A 30 -16.45 -4.20 10.17
C CYS A 30 -15.76 -5.53 10.50
N ARG A 31 -14.63 -5.82 9.87
CA ARG A 31 -13.77 -6.97 10.22
C ARG A 31 -12.30 -6.66 9.96
N CYS A 32 -11.42 -7.37 10.66
CA CYS A 32 -9.98 -7.32 10.39
C CYS A 32 -9.62 -8.22 9.21
N LEU A 33 -8.71 -7.71 8.37
CA LEU A 33 -8.05 -8.49 7.32
C LEU A 33 -6.58 -8.66 7.69
N HIS A 34 -6.09 -9.90 7.58
CA HIS A 34 -4.70 -10.25 7.77
C HIS A 34 -4.17 -10.85 6.47
N ASN A 35 -2.97 -10.47 6.05
CA ASN A 35 -2.33 -11.10 4.91
C ASN A 35 -2.14 -12.61 5.17
N ASP A 36 -2.38 -13.43 4.14
CA ASP A 36 -2.12 -14.87 4.17
C ASP A 36 -1.52 -15.29 2.83
N GLN A 37 -0.19 -15.25 2.73
CA GLN A 37 0.54 -15.45 1.48
C GLN A 37 0.22 -14.37 0.44
N ASP A 38 0.63 -14.58 -0.82
CA ASP A 38 0.55 -13.56 -1.87
C ASP A 38 -0.85 -13.36 -2.46
N ILE A 39 -1.65 -14.43 -2.51
CA ILE A 39 -2.94 -14.44 -3.22
C ILE A 39 -4.15 -14.55 -2.29
N ALA A 40 -3.93 -14.69 -0.99
CA ALA A 40 -4.98 -14.89 -0.02
C ALA A 40 -4.86 -13.93 1.17
N TYR A 41 -5.97 -13.83 1.89
CA TYR A 41 -6.04 -13.09 3.15
C TYR A 41 -6.94 -13.86 4.11
N LYS A 42 -6.62 -13.76 5.40
CA LYS A 42 -7.46 -14.27 6.48
C LYS A 42 -8.34 -13.15 6.99
N ALA A 43 -9.65 -13.32 6.83
CA ALA A 43 -10.65 -12.39 7.32
C ALA A 43 -11.25 -12.86 8.65
N GLU A 44 -11.31 -11.96 9.63
CA GLU A 44 -12.02 -12.20 10.88
C GLU A 44 -13.55 -12.14 10.70
N PRO A 45 -14.33 -12.64 11.67
CA PRO A 45 -15.79 -12.51 11.64
C PRO A 45 -16.25 -11.05 11.60
N TRP A 46 -17.35 -10.81 10.89
CA TRP A 46 -17.98 -9.49 10.83
C TRP A 46 -18.54 -9.07 12.19
N VAL A 47 -18.18 -7.86 12.64
CA VAL A 47 -18.68 -7.22 13.86
C VAL A 47 -19.60 -6.07 13.48
N LYS A 48 -20.81 -6.05 14.05
CA LYS A 48 -21.79 -4.96 13.85
C LYS A 48 -21.40 -3.74 14.68
N ILE A 49 -21.37 -2.57 14.04
CA ILE A 49 -21.06 -1.28 14.67
C ILE A 49 -22.37 -0.52 14.96
N PRO A 50 -22.49 0.20 16.10
CA PRO A 50 -21.45 0.45 17.11
C PRO A 50 -21.17 -0.74 18.03
N SER A 51 -19.90 -1.13 18.15
CA SER A 51 -19.40 -2.09 19.14
C SER A 51 -18.54 -1.36 20.18
N LYS A 52 -18.33 -1.99 21.34
CA LYS A 52 -17.41 -1.46 22.37
C LYS A 52 -15.94 -1.84 22.09
N ASP A 53 -15.72 -2.79 21.19
CA ASP A 53 -14.42 -3.37 20.93
C ASP A 53 -13.66 -2.57 19.86
N ALA A 54 -12.41 -2.23 20.16
CA ALA A 54 -11.49 -1.67 19.20
C ALA A 54 -10.84 -2.78 18.36
N PHE A 55 -10.77 -2.59 17.04
CA PHE A 55 -10.12 -3.52 16.13
C PHE A 55 -8.60 -3.48 16.31
N LYS A 56 -8.01 -4.65 16.57
CA LYS A 56 -6.58 -4.83 16.89
C LYS A 56 -5.76 -5.26 15.66
N CYS A 57 -5.97 -4.60 14.54
CA CYS A 57 -5.39 -4.95 13.24
C CYS A 57 -5.13 -3.71 12.39
N ASP A 58 -4.27 -3.84 11.39
CA ASP A 58 -3.85 -2.73 10.54
C ASP A 58 -4.86 -2.47 9.40
N ILE A 59 -5.44 -3.52 8.81
CA ILE A 59 -6.40 -3.41 7.71
C ILE A 59 -7.80 -3.79 8.21
N ILE A 60 -8.73 -2.85 8.08
CA ILE A 60 -10.14 -3.02 8.43
C ILE A 60 -10.97 -2.95 7.14
N GLU A 61 -11.77 -3.97 6.90
CA GLU A 61 -12.82 -3.91 5.90
C GLU A 61 -14.13 -3.49 6.55
N THR A 62 -14.81 -2.53 5.94
CA THR A 62 -16.14 -2.07 6.32
C THR A 62 -17.13 -2.46 5.25
N GLU A 63 -18.34 -2.84 5.64
CA GLU A 63 -19.42 -3.19 4.75
C GLU A 63 -20.72 -2.54 5.22
N CYS A 64 -21.35 -1.82 4.29
CA CYS A 64 -22.65 -1.22 4.48
C CYS A 64 -23.72 -2.17 3.93
N ARG A 65 -24.48 -2.83 4.82
CA ARG A 65 -25.61 -3.69 4.42
C ARG A 65 -26.90 -2.89 4.52
N ASN A 66 -27.42 -2.47 3.37
CA ASN A 66 -28.80 -2.03 3.26
C ASN A 66 -29.67 -3.29 3.30
N GLY A 67 -30.64 -3.38 4.22
CA GLY A 67 -31.46 -4.57 4.49
C GLY A 67 -32.38 -5.05 3.35
N VAL A 68 -32.02 -4.75 2.11
CA VAL A 68 -32.66 -5.22 0.88
C VAL A 68 -31.83 -6.37 0.32
N PHE A 69 -32.48 -7.51 0.07
CA PHE A 69 -31.86 -8.77 -0.36
C PHE A 69 -31.03 -8.68 -1.66
N PHE A 70 -31.21 -7.60 -2.44
CA PHE A 70 -30.50 -7.27 -3.68
C PHE A 70 -29.92 -5.84 -3.66
N GLY A 71 -29.73 -5.25 -2.48
CA GLY A 71 -29.17 -3.91 -2.36
C GLY A 71 -27.67 -3.90 -2.66
N ASP A 72 -27.20 -2.79 -3.24
CA ASP A 72 -25.77 -2.54 -3.44
C ASP A 72 -25.01 -2.69 -2.10
N GLN A 73 -24.19 -3.74 -2.00
CA GLN A 73 -23.24 -3.89 -0.91
C GLN A 73 -22.04 -3.01 -1.21
N GLN A 74 -21.86 -1.96 -0.42
CA GLN A 74 -20.70 -1.10 -0.51
C GLN A 74 -19.69 -1.53 0.56
N SER A 75 -18.56 -2.07 0.12
CA SER A 75 -17.43 -2.36 0.99
C SER A 75 -16.28 -1.38 0.76
N HIS A 76 -15.59 -1.03 1.84
CA HIS A 76 -14.44 -0.14 1.81
C HIS A 76 -13.34 -0.69 2.72
N MET A 77 -12.09 -0.59 2.28
CA MET A 77 -10.94 -0.93 3.12
C MET A 77 -10.35 0.34 3.73
N HIS A 78 -10.02 0.24 5.00
CA HIS A 78 -9.38 1.29 5.78
C HIS A 78 -8.10 0.74 6.36
N MET A 79 -7.06 1.55 6.34
CA MET A 79 -5.79 1.24 6.99
C MET A 79 -5.64 2.08 8.26
N GLN A 80 -5.09 1.46 9.29
CA GLN A 80 -4.62 2.08 10.52
C GLN A 80 -3.32 1.40 10.95
N ILE A 81 -2.61 2.00 11.89
CA ILE A 81 -1.43 1.38 12.50
C ILE A 81 -1.85 0.90 13.89
N TYR A 82 -1.98 -0.40 14.06
CA TYR A 82 -2.23 -1.03 15.35
C TYR A 82 -0.93 -1.53 15.96
N GLU A 83 -0.47 -0.82 16.98
CA GLU A 83 0.69 -1.20 17.77
C GLU A 83 0.37 -2.45 18.60
N LYS A 84 1.01 -3.57 18.26
CA LYS A 84 0.97 -4.77 19.11
C LYS A 84 1.85 -4.48 20.32
N CYS A 85 1.24 -4.29 21.49
CA CYS A 85 1.95 -4.37 22.76
C CYS A 85 2.45 -5.80 22.96
N THR A 86 3.65 -6.11 22.48
CA THR A 86 4.40 -7.28 22.92
C THR A 86 4.73 -7.10 24.40
N ARG A 87 4.47 -8.13 25.21
CA ARG A 87 4.57 -8.09 26.67
C ARG A 87 5.90 -7.48 27.13
N SER A 88 5.80 -6.39 27.91
CA SER A 88 6.74 -5.92 28.92
C SER A 88 8.24 -6.12 28.61
N ALA A 89 8.84 -5.17 27.91
CA ALA A 89 10.13 -4.69 28.41
C ALA A 89 9.86 -4.18 29.85
N PRO A 90 10.64 -4.60 30.86
CA PRO A 90 10.47 -4.09 32.21
C PRO A 90 10.53 -2.57 32.15
N SER A 91 9.59 -1.93 32.85
CA SER A 91 9.29 -0.49 32.82
C SER A 91 10.42 0.44 33.24
N ASN A 92 11.65 -0.05 33.40
CA ASN A 92 12.75 0.73 33.93
C ASN A 92 13.76 1.17 32.90
N GLU A 93 13.82 0.56 31.72
CA GLU A 93 14.50 1.13 30.55
C GLU A 93 13.73 0.63 29.33
N ARG A 94 12.77 1.41 28.81
CA ARG A 94 12.47 1.26 27.38
C ARG A 94 13.74 1.78 26.71
N PRO A 95 14.52 0.96 25.99
CA PRO A 95 15.47 1.55 25.07
C PRO A 95 14.61 2.45 24.18
N THR A 96 14.83 3.75 24.23
CA THR A 96 14.28 4.63 23.21
C THR A 96 14.91 4.16 21.93
N ASP A 97 14.18 3.34 21.19
CA ASP A 97 14.59 2.91 19.86
C ASP A 97 14.56 4.19 19.00
N ASP A 98 15.73 4.82 18.88
CA ASP A 98 15.93 6.07 18.14
C ASP A 98 15.92 5.84 16.61
N ARG A 99 15.61 4.61 16.19
CA ARG A 99 15.48 4.27 14.78
C ARG A 99 14.24 4.89 14.18
N SER A 100 14.43 5.57 13.05
CA SER A 100 13.35 6.16 12.27
C SER A 100 12.38 5.09 11.75
N HIS A 101 11.09 5.31 11.94
CA HIS A 101 10.06 4.53 11.26
C HIS A 101 10.02 4.87 9.76
N PHE A 102 9.84 3.84 8.93
CA PHE A 102 9.81 3.98 7.48
C PHE A 102 8.45 3.52 6.93
N TYR A 103 7.88 4.32 6.03
CA TYR A 103 6.60 4.04 5.39
C TYR A 103 6.74 4.16 3.88
N VAL A 104 6.37 3.10 3.16
CA VAL A 104 6.29 3.10 1.69
C VAL A 104 4.83 3.08 1.28
N VAL A 105 4.40 4.11 0.56
CA VAL A 105 3.08 4.15 -0.06
C VAL A 105 3.24 3.99 -1.57
N VAL A 106 2.86 2.83 -2.08
CA VAL A 106 2.92 2.53 -3.52
C VAL A 106 1.56 2.83 -4.14
N LEU A 107 1.56 3.68 -5.16
CA LEU A 107 0.39 4.00 -5.96
C LEU A 107 0.47 3.26 -7.30
N ASP A 108 -0.38 2.27 -7.52
CA ASP A 108 -0.42 1.55 -8.79
C ASP A 108 -1.21 2.33 -9.86
N SER A 109 -0.76 2.22 -11.11
CA SER A 109 -1.45 2.79 -12.28
C SER A 109 -1.63 4.33 -12.27
N VAL A 110 -0.75 5.05 -11.57
CA VAL A 110 -0.78 6.51 -11.47
C VAL A 110 0.45 7.15 -12.14
N SER A 111 0.25 8.20 -12.93
CA SER A 111 1.34 9.03 -13.49
C SER A 111 1.53 10.33 -12.70
N SER A 112 2.72 10.95 -12.81
CA SER A 112 3.02 12.26 -12.22
C SER A 112 1.98 13.32 -12.58
N SER A 113 1.58 13.38 -13.85
CA SER A 113 0.54 14.31 -14.34
C SER A 113 -0.84 14.06 -13.72
N MET A 114 -1.18 12.80 -13.43
CA MET A 114 -2.44 12.44 -12.76
C MET A 114 -2.43 12.89 -11.30
N ILE A 115 -1.35 12.66 -10.56
CA ILE A 115 -1.24 13.11 -9.16
C ILE A 115 -1.35 14.64 -9.08
N LYS A 116 -0.61 15.36 -9.94
CA LYS A 116 -0.64 16.83 -9.96
C LYS A 116 -2.04 17.40 -10.20
N ARG A 117 -2.86 16.73 -11.00
CA ARG A 117 -4.23 17.18 -11.33
C ARG A 117 -5.29 16.68 -10.35
N SER A 118 -5.21 15.43 -9.91
CA SER A 118 -6.25 14.78 -9.13
C SER A 118 -6.04 14.87 -7.62
N LEU A 119 -4.78 15.05 -7.17
CA LEU A 119 -4.41 15.10 -5.76
C LEU A 119 -3.61 16.38 -5.38
N PRO A 120 -3.99 17.59 -5.86
CA PRO A 120 -3.22 18.81 -5.62
C PRO A 120 -3.17 19.20 -4.14
N ARG A 121 -4.24 18.91 -3.38
CA ARG A 121 -4.29 19.16 -1.93
C ARG A 121 -3.32 18.26 -1.16
N THR A 122 -3.19 17.01 -1.60
CA THR A 122 -2.27 16.04 -1.01
C THR A 122 -0.82 16.46 -1.22
N LEU A 123 -0.44 16.79 -2.46
CA LEU A 123 0.90 17.28 -2.77
C LEU A 123 1.26 18.50 -1.92
N LYS A 124 0.37 19.50 -1.86
CA LYS A 124 0.57 20.69 -1.04
C LYS A 124 0.75 20.37 0.44
N TYR A 125 0.00 19.40 0.97
CA TYR A 125 0.15 18.95 2.34
C TYR A 125 1.51 18.28 2.57
N LEU A 126 1.90 17.35 1.69
CA LEU A 126 3.19 16.65 1.79
C LEU A 126 4.36 17.65 1.78
N GLU A 127 4.37 18.60 0.84
CA GLU A 127 5.42 19.61 0.73
C GLU A 127 5.43 20.58 1.91
N ALA A 128 4.27 21.15 2.28
CA ALA A 128 4.21 22.23 3.27
C ALA A 128 4.17 21.75 4.73
N ARG A 129 3.73 20.52 5.00
CA ARG A 129 3.59 19.98 6.37
C ARG A 129 4.62 18.90 6.69
N LEU A 130 4.99 18.10 5.71
CA LEU A 130 5.95 17.00 5.89
C LEU A 130 7.31 17.28 5.25
N ASN A 131 7.50 18.48 4.67
CA ASN A 131 8.71 18.86 3.94
C ASN A 131 9.09 17.82 2.87
N ALA A 132 8.09 17.23 2.22
CA ALA A 132 8.32 16.22 1.20
C ALA A 132 9.01 16.83 -0.02
N VAL A 133 9.95 16.09 -0.60
CA VAL A 133 10.65 16.46 -1.83
C VAL A 133 10.04 15.70 -3.00
N GLN A 134 9.47 16.44 -3.97
CA GLN A 134 9.00 15.85 -5.21
C GLN A 134 10.16 15.64 -6.19
N MET A 135 10.35 14.40 -6.62
CA MET A 135 11.30 14.05 -7.69
C MET A 135 10.60 14.10 -9.05
N GLU A 136 10.68 15.24 -9.76
CA GLU A 136 9.91 15.44 -11.01
C GLU A 136 10.33 14.57 -12.19
N PHE A 137 11.57 14.07 -12.18
CA PHE A 137 12.15 13.29 -13.27
C PHE A 137 12.44 11.84 -12.86
N LEU A 138 11.76 11.34 -11.83
CA LEU A 138 11.83 9.93 -11.47
C LEU A 138 11.01 9.12 -12.47
N ASN A 139 11.71 8.42 -13.35
CA ASN A 139 11.10 7.58 -14.37
C ASN A 139 10.82 6.18 -13.85
N LYS A 140 9.76 5.57 -14.40
CA LYS A 140 9.51 4.13 -14.26
C LYS A 140 10.59 3.35 -15.01
N VAL A 141 10.95 2.18 -14.50
CA VAL A 141 11.91 1.26 -15.12
C VAL A 141 11.31 0.55 -16.33
N GLY A 142 10.05 0.11 -16.22
CA GLY A 142 9.40 -0.67 -17.28
C GLY A 142 7.90 -0.45 -17.42
N PHE A 143 7.30 -1.17 -18.36
CA PHE A 143 5.85 -1.21 -18.52
C PHE A 143 5.23 -2.22 -17.51
N ASN A 144 4.01 -1.97 -17.03
CA ASN A 144 3.33 -2.72 -15.95
C ASN A 144 3.96 -2.57 -14.56
N SER A 145 3.30 -3.11 -13.53
CA SER A 145 3.72 -2.97 -12.13
C SER A 145 4.95 -3.82 -11.81
N ARG A 146 5.03 -5.04 -12.36
CA ARG A 146 6.09 -6.01 -12.04
C ARG A 146 7.49 -5.47 -12.35
N PRO A 147 7.81 -4.96 -13.55
CA PRO A 147 9.15 -4.45 -13.85
C PRO A 147 9.60 -3.24 -13.03
N ASN A 148 8.67 -2.55 -12.37
CA ASN A 148 8.96 -1.44 -11.46
C ASN A 148 9.12 -1.91 -10.01
N ALA A 149 8.38 -2.95 -9.61
CA ALA A 149 8.45 -3.52 -8.27
C ALA A 149 9.77 -4.25 -8.02
N PHE A 150 10.31 -4.99 -8.99
CA PHE A 150 11.58 -5.72 -8.85
C PHE A 150 12.77 -4.82 -8.47
N PRO A 151 13.09 -3.74 -9.19
CA PRO A 151 14.19 -2.86 -8.83
C PRO A 151 13.94 -2.11 -7.51
N MET A 152 12.68 -1.82 -7.17
CA MET A 152 12.33 -1.24 -5.87
C MET A 152 12.56 -2.23 -4.71
N ALA A 153 12.24 -3.51 -4.92
CA ALA A 153 12.27 -4.56 -3.89
C ALA A 153 13.66 -5.18 -3.70
N PHE A 154 14.36 -5.45 -4.80
CA PHE A 154 15.60 -6.23 -4.82
C PHE A 154 16.82 -5.39 -5.30
N GLY A 155 16.60 -4.16 -5.76
CA GLY A 155 17.68 -3.36 -6.36
C GLY A 155 18.23 -3.93 -7.67
N LYS A 156 17.46 -4.80 -8.35
CA LYS A 156 17.85 -5.47 -9.60
C LYS A 156 16.92 -5.07 -10.74
N SER A 157 17.50 -4.68 -11.87
CA SER A 157 16.74 -4.41 -13.10
C SER A 157 16.34 -5.72 -13.77
N VAL A 158 15.08 -5.80 -14.20
CA VAL A 158 14.53 -6.91 -15.00
C VAL A 158 14.22 -6.50 -16.45
N GLU A 159 14.50 -5.23 -16.78
CA GLU A 159 14.26 -4.62 -18.08
C GLU A 159 15.58 -4.18 -18.70
N GLY A 160 15.83 -4.64 -19.92
CA GLY A 160 16.86 -4.09 -20.78
C GLY A 160 16.31 -2.98 -21.68
N GLY A 161 17.18 -2.36 -22.47
CA GLY A 161 16.73 -1.35 -23.43
C GLY A 161 17.80 -0.92 -24.41
N SER A 162 17.39 -0.65 -25.65
CA SER A 162 18.30 -0.03 -26.62
C SER A 162 18.47 1.45 -26.29
N ARG A 163 19.73 1.89 -26.18
CA ARG A 163 20.10 3.30 -26.03
C ARG A 163 20.81 3.84 -27.27
N ALA A 164 20.66 3.15 -28.41
CA ALA A 164 21.29 3.53 -29.66
C ALA A 164 20.88 4.94 -30.12
N ALA A 165 19.63 5.35 -29.88
CA ALA A 165 19.12 6.68 -30.22
C ALA A 165 19.85 7.83 -29.52
N VAL A 166 20.52 7.56 -28.40
CA VAL A 166 21.31 8.52 -27.62
C VAL A 166 22.81 8.20 -27.64
N GLY A 167 23.26 7.30 -28.54
CA GLY A 167 24.67 6.95 -28.72
C GLY A 167 25.30 6.15 -27.57
N PHE A 168 24.49 5.57 -26.68
CA PHE A 168 24.98 4.78 -25.55
C PHE A 168 24.84 3.27 -25.78
N PRO A 169 25.68 2.45 -25.11
CA PRO A 169 25.50 0.99 -25.09
C PRO A 169 24.10 0.60 -24.62
N PRO A 170 23.56 -0.54 -25.10
CA PRO A 170 22.28 -1.03 -24.63
C PRO A 170 22.32 -1.27 -23.12
N LEU A 171 21.23 -0.91 -22.45
CA LEU A 171 21.01 -1.25 -21.06
C LEU A 171 20.79 -2.75 -20.97
N LYS A 172 21.65 -3.43 -20.21
CA LYS A 172 21.53 -4.86 -19.92
C LYS A 172 20.76 -5.04 -18.62
N SER A 173 19.79 -5.94 -18.63
CA SER A 173 19.06 -6.36 -17.43
C SER A 173 19.99 -7.11 -16.47
N ASP A 174 19.84 -6.88 -15.17
CA ASP A 174 20.59 -7.63 -14.15
C ASP A 174 20.05 -9.06 -14.02
N TRP A 175 18.73 -9.21 -14.13
CA TRP A 175 18.02 -10.49 -14.06
C TRP A 175 17.36 -10.86 -15.38
N ASP A 176 17.39 -12.15 -15.68
CA ASP A 176 16.73 -12.77 -16.82
C ASP A 176 15.39 -13.41 -16.42
N ASP A 177 14.76 -14.09 -17.38
CA ASP A 177 13.47 -14.74 -17.21
C ASP A 177 13.52 -15.91 -16.21
N GLN A 178 14.67 -16.55 -16.05
CA GLN A 178 14.81 -17.66 -15.11
C GLN A 178 14.79 -17.14 -13.68
N GLN A 179 15.63 -16.16 -13.38
CA GLN A 179 15.76 -15.60 -12.03
C GLN A 179 14.47 -14.93 -11.56
N LYS A 180 13.76 -14.25 -12.47
CA LYS A 180 12.55 -13.49 -12.13
C LYS A 180 11.27 -14.34 -12.03
N CYS A 181 11.22 -15.53 -12.64
CA CYS A 181 9.98 -16.33 -12.74
C CYS A 181 10.09 -17.75 -12.20
N ASN A 182 11.27 -18.37 -12.28
CA ASN A 182 11.42 -19.83 -12.12
C ASN A 182 12.28 -20.20 -10.90
N GLU A 183 12.78 -19.21 -10.17
CA GLU A 183 13.56 -19.40 -8.95
C GLU A 183 12.79 -18.79 -7.77
N TYR A 184 13.06 -19.31 -6.57
CA TYR A 184 12.49 -18.74 -5.35
C TYR A 184 13.15 -17.40 -5.06
N LEU A 185 12.34 -16.36 -4.86
CA LEU A 185 12.85 -15.02 -4.58
C LEU A 185 13.39 -14.88 -3.15
N ASP A 186 13.05 -15.82 -2.27
CA ASP A 186 13.48 -15.86 -0.87
C ASP A 186 15.00 -16.01 -0.71
N ASP A 187 15.69 -16.52 -1.72
CA ASP A 187 17.15 -16.68 -1.74
C ASP A 187 17.88 -15.36 -2.02
N TYR A 188 17.15 -14.30 -2.38
CA TYR A 188 17.69 -12.98 -2.73
C TYR A 188 17.43 -11.94 -1.63
N SER A 189 18.30 -10.93 -1.55
CA SER A 189 18.13 -9.80 -0.64
C SER A 189 16.88 -8.99 -1.01
N PHE A 190 15.93 -8.92 -0.07
CA PHE A 190 14.70 -8.15 -0.16
C PHE A 190 14.69 -7.08 0.93
N PHE A 191 14.54 -5.81 0.56
CA PHE A 191 14.75 -4.72 1.52
C PHE A 191 13.87 -4.81 2.78
N LEU A 192 12.60 -5.22 2.66
CA LEU A 192 11.74 -5.35 3.85
C LEU A 192 12.20 -6.46 4.79
N GLU A 193 12.75 -7.55 4.24
CA GLU A 193 13.32 -8.63 5.04
C GLU A 193 14.60 -8.17 5.73
N GLU A 194 15.43 -7.36 5.07
CA GLU A 194 16.61 -6.75 5.70
C GLU A 194 16.22 -5.87 6.89
N TYR A 195 15.20 -5.02 6.75
CA TYR A 195 14.67 -4.24 7.88
C TYR A 195 14.11 -5.16 8.98
N ARG A 196 13.42 -6.25 8.62
CA ARG A 196 12.90 -7.21 9.60
C ARG A 196 14.03 -7.89 10.39
N LEU A 197 15.11 -8.27 9.71
CA LEU A 197 16.30 -8.86 10.32
C LEU A 197 17.05 -7.86 11.20
N ASP A 198 17.05 -6.58 10.84
CA ASP A 198 17.58 -5.50 11.69
C ASP A 198 16.69 -5.24 12.93
N GLY A 199 15.49 -5.84 13.00
CA GLY A 199 14.60 -5.78 14.15
C GLY A 199 13.46 -4.78 14.01
N TYR A 200 13.17 -4.31 12.79
CA TYR A 200 11.94 -3.58 12.50
C TYR A 200 10.74 -4.52 12.40
N LYS A 201 9.56 -3.99 12.73
CA LYS A 201 8.29 -4.62 12.37
C LYS A 201 7.92 -4.21 10.95
N ALA A 202 8.08 -5.11 9.98
CA ALA A 202 7.58 -4.95 8.62
C ALA A 202 6.18 -5.61 8.47
N SER A 203 5.31 -5.00 7.67
CA SER A 203 3.93 -5.44 7.38
C SER A 203 3.54 -5.13 5.95
#